data_AF-A0A0A6UKV0-F1
#
_entry.id   AF-A0A0A6UKV0-F1
#
_cell.length_a   1.000
_cell.length_b   1.000
_cell.length_c   1.000
_cell.angle_alpha   90.00
_cell.angle_beta   90.00
_cell.angle_gamma   90.00
#
_symmetry.space_group_name_H-M   'P 1'
#
loop_
_entity.id
_entity.type
_entity.pdbx_description
1 polymer ?
#
loop_
_entity_poly.entity_id
_entity_poly.type
_entity_poly.pdbx_seq_one_letter_code
_entity_poly.pdbx_strand_id
1 'polypeptide(L)'
;MLNDDARRSSTTAARWSRSRRRTPRLSGTLHIRDADGHEMAVPLRGRASLLTCGGTGLRGHGEVWAVQTDDTGTSLMIVYGRTESADDRQAGLCAAGQTITLSEVTFTWRTVVAPQARVPQPRTAITGVPRTLRLPPPRATNTRT
;
A
#
# COMPACT_ATOMS: atom_id res chain seq x y z
N MET A 1 -54.29 -39.69 4.10
CA MET A 1 -54.22 -38.26 3.69
C MET A 1 -52.74 -37.95 3.53
N LEU A 2 -52.24 -38.05 2.29
CA LEU A 2 -50.88 -37.65 1.89
C LEU A 2 -50.77 -36.14 2.02
N ASN A 3 -49.61 -35.64 2.43
CA ASN A 3 -49.03 -34.41 1.87
C ASN A 3 -47.53 -34.62 1.77
N ASP A 4 -47.09 -34.75 0.52
CA ASP A 4 -45.72 -34.68 0.03
C ASP A 4 -45.52 -33.22 -0.39
N ASP A 5 -44.52 -32.51 0.13
CA ASP A 5 -43.85 -31.49 -0.67
C ASP A 5 -42.44 -31.20 -0.16
N ALA A 6 -41.51 -31.55 -1.02
CA ALA A 6 -40.09 -31.36 -0.88
C ALA A 6 -39.70 -29.91 -1.15
N ARG A 7 -38.93 -29.29 -0.23
CA ARG A 7 -37.92 -28.30 -0.64
C ARG A 7 -36.58 -28.57 0.03
N ARG A 8 -35.80 -29.34 -0.72
CA ARG A 8 -34.46 -28.98 -1.21
C ARG A 8 -33.63 -28.11 -0.26
N SER A 9 -32.60 -28.76 0.27
CA SER A 9 -31.20 -28.39 0.05
C SER A 9 -30.90 -26.90 0.11
N SER A 10 -30.21 -26.50 1.18
CA SER A 10 -28.91 -25.82 1.06
C SER A 10 -28.29 -25.76 2.45
N THR A 11 -27.52 -26.79 2.79
CA THR A 11 -26.42 -26.65 3.75
C THR A 11 -25.43 -25.68 3.13
N THR A 12 -25.70 -24.38 3.25
CA THR A 12 -24.71 -23.34 3.01
C THR A 12 -23.83 -23.34 4.25
N ALA A 13 -22.95 -24.34 4.32
CA ALA A 13 -21.70 -24.19 5.01
C ALA A 13 -21.08 -22.93 4.41
N ALA A 14 -21.23 -21.80 5.12
CA ALA A 14 -20.62 -20.53 4.81
C ALA A 14 -19.13 -20.71 5.05
N ARG A 15 -18.51 -21.38 4.07
CA ARG A 15 -17.22 -21.13 3.47
C ARG A 15 -16.39 -20.25 4.39
N TRP A 16 -15.81 -20.91 5.41
CA TRP A 16 -14.59 -20.48 6.08
C TRP A 16 -13.49 -20.41 5.02
N SER A 17 -13.62 -19.42 4.15
CA SER A 17 -12.60 -18.95 3.27
C SER A 17 -11.59 -18.37 4.22
N ARG A 18 -10.56 -19.18 4.47
CA ARG A 18 -9.32 -18.86 5.12
C ARG A 18 -8.77 -17.58 4.48
N SER A 19 -9.30 -16.44 4.88
CA SER A 19 -8.63 -15.15 4.76
C SER A 19 -7.44 -15.31 5.69
N ARG A 20 -6.35 -15.87 5.13
CA ARG A 20 -5.04 -15.83 5.78
C ARG A 20 -4.90 -14.38 6.18
N ARG A 21 -4.84 -14.12 7.48
CA ARG A 21 -4.66 -12.80 8.09
C ARG A 21 -3.38 -12.19 7.52
N ARG A 22 -3.45 -11.70 6.28
CA ARG A 22 -2.39 -10.95 5.66
C ARG A 22 -2.53 -9.61 6.32
N THR A 23 -1.73 -9.41 7.36
CA THR A 23 -1.53 -8.10 7.96
C THR A 23 -1.22 -7.16 6.79
N PRO A 24 -2.05 -6.14 6.54
CA PRO A 24 -1.80 -5.22 5.45
C PRO A 24 -0.42 -4.60 5.65
N ARG A 25 0.28 -4.34 4.55
CA ARG A 25 1.62 -3.75 4.62
C ARG A 25 1.50 -2.25 4.70
N LEU A 26 2.33 -1.65 5.54
CA LEU A 26 2.59 -0.22 5.52
C LEU A 26 3.17 0.17 4.18
N SER A 27 2.55 1.16 3.54
CA SER A 27 3.01 1.74 2.28
C SER A 27 2.61 3.21 2.20
N GLY A 28 3.28 3.95 1.33
CA GLY A 28 3.09 5.39 1.17
C GLY A 28 3.98 6.20 2.13
N THR A 29 3.56 7.43 2.37
CA THR A 29 4.30 8.41 3.16
C THR A 29 3.36 8.98 4.22
N LEU A 30 3.82 9.03 5.47
CA LEU A 30 3.14 9.73 6.53
C LEU A 30 3.74 11.13 6.65
N HIS A 31 2.97 12.14 6.29
CA HIS A 31 3.34 13.52 6.56
C HIS A 31 2.92 13.86 7.98
N ILE A 32 3.83 14.47 8.72
CA ILE A 32 3.64 14.82 10.12
C ILE A 32 3.93 16.29 10.27
N ARG A 33 3.04 17.02 10.94
CA ARG A 33 3.25 18.40 11.35
C ARG A 33 3.16 18.47 12.87
N ASP A 34 4.23 18.88 13.51
CA ASP A 34 4.26 19.00 14.97
C ASP A 34 3.53 20.26 15.48
N ALA A 35 3.42 20.38 16.81
CA ALA A 35 2.76 21.51 17.46
C ALA A 35 3.50 22.84 17.24
N ASP A 36 4.81 22.80 16.98
CA ASP A 36 5.63 23.97 16.67
C ASP A 36 5.54 24.37 15.19
N GLY A 37 4.86 23.55 14.37
CA GLY A 37 4.66 23.76 12.94
C GLY A 37 5.72 23.13 12.05
N HIS A 38 6.68 22.38 12.58
CA HIS A 38 7.66 21.66 11.77
C HIS A 38 7.00 20.52 11.02
N GLU A 39 7.29 20.45 9.71
CA GLU A 39 6.79 19.39 8.84
C GLU A 39 7.88 18.37 8.51
N MET A 40 7.50 17.11 8.48
CA MET A 40 8.36 15.99 8.13
C MET A 40 7.58 14.92 7.37
N ALA A 41 8.30 14.12 6.58
CA ALA A 41 7.73 13.04 5.79
C ALA A 41 8.41 11.71 6.12
N VAL A 42 7.63 10.76 6.64
CA VAL A 42 8.12 9.45 7.07
C VAL A 42 7.69 8.39 6.03
N PRO A 43 8.64 7.76 5.31
CA PRO A 43 8.29 6.68 4.39
C PRO A 43 7.84 5.45 5.17
N LEU A 44 6.61 5.00 4.92
CA LEU A 44 6.03 3.85 5.60
C LEU A 44 6.40 2.57 4.85
N ARG A 45 7.07 1.64 5.54
CA ARG A 45 7.51 0.35 4.97
C ARG A 45 7.31 -0.77 5.98
N GLY A 46 7.03 -1.98 5.49
CA GLY A 46 6.95 -3.18 6.32
C GLY A 46 5.60 -3.36 7.00
N ARG A 47 5.59 -3.58 8.32
CA ARG A 47 4.39 -3.92 9.10
C ARG A 47 4.02 -2.84 10.12
N ALA A 48 5.01 -2.26 10.77
CA ALA A 48 4.87 -1.17 11.73
C ALA A 48 6.02 -0.17 11.53
N SER A 49 5.81 1.09 11.94
CA SER A 49 6.82 2.13 11.99
C SER A 49 6.78 2.78 13.36
N LEU A 50 7.95 3.01 13.94
CA LEU A 50 8.08 3.76 15.20
C LEU A 50 8.25 5.25 14.88
N LEU A 51 7.64 6.08 15.71
CA LEU A 51 7.76 7.54 15.72
C LEU A 51 8.51 7.91 17.00
N THR A 52 9.75 8.32 16.87
CA THR A 52 10.61 8.64 18.01
C THR A 52 11.44 9.88 17.70
N CYS A 53 11.96 10.54 18.73
CA CYS A 53 12.86 11.68 18.55
C CYS A 53 14.05 11.34 17.65
N GLY A 54 14.68 10.17 17.83
CA GLY A 54 15.80 9.75 17.00
C GLY A 54 15.44 9.40 15.55
N GLY A 55 14.21 8.94 15.29
CA GLY A 55 13.78 8.50 13.97
C GLY A 55 13.07 9.57 13.14
N THR A 56 12.28 10.42 13.79
CA THR A 56 11.43 11.42 13.15
C THR A 56 11.67 12.83 13.66
N GLY A 57 12.45 13.04 14.73
CA GLY A 57 12.63 14.36 15.34
C GLY A 57 11.41 14.86 16.14
N LEU A 58 10.41 13.99 16.35
CA LEU A 58 9.28 14.30 17.21
C LEU A 58 9.69 14.23 18.66
N ARG A 59 9.22 15.15 19.51
CA ARG A 59 9.52 15.12 20.95
C ARG A 59 9.03 13.87 21.68
N GLY A 60 8.00 13.22 21.13
CA GLY A 60 7.31 12.11 21.77
C GLY A 60 7.59 10.73 21.16
N HIS A 61 6.74 9.79 21.58
CA HIS A 61 6.80 8.39 21.16
C HIS A 61 5.48 7.99 20.51
N GLY A 62 5.56 7.23 19.42
CA GLY A 62 4.40 6.65 18.79
C GLY A 62 4.69 5.44 17.92
N GLU A 63 3.63 4.77 17.53
CA GLU A 63 3.65 3.61 16.68
C GLU A 63 2.58 3.75 15.60
N VAL A 64 2.91 3.27 14.41
CA VAL A 64 2.04 3.29 13.24
C VAL A 64 2.01 1.90 12.65
N TRP A 65 0.82 1.37 12.38
CA TRP A 65 0.68 0.11 11.63
C TRP A 65 -0.56 0.12 10.75
N ALA A 66 -0.55 -0.70 9.70
CA ALA A 66 -1.69 -0.83 8.82
C ALA A 66 -2.72 -1.79 9.43
N VAL A 67 -4.00 -1.42 9.33
CA VAL A 67 -5.15 -2.23 9.72
C VAL A 67 -6.11 -2.34 8.55
N GLN A 68 -6.75 -3.50 8.40
CA GLN A 68 -7.82 -3.68 7.43
C GLN A 68 -9.12 -3.22 8.10
N THR A 69 -9.83 -2.29 7.46
CA THR A 69 -11.16 -1.83 7.86
C THR A 69 -12.17 -2.32 6.83
N ASP A 70 -13.26 -2.92 7.29
CA ASP A 70 -14.14 -3.77 6.47
C ASP A 70 -14.69 -3.06 5.22
N ASP A 71 -15.03 -1.76 5.33
CA ASP A 71 -15.74 -1.04 4.27
C ASP A 71 -14.86 -0.07 3.46
N THR A 72 -13.69 0.32 3.99
CA THR A 72 -12.85 1.40 3.44
C THR A 72 -11.48 0.93 2.94
N GLY A 73 -11.15 -0.35 3.11
CA GLY A 73 -9.87 -0.92 2.68
C GLY A 73 -8.83 -0.93 3.79
N THR A 74 -7.62 -0.43 3.53
CA THR A 74 -6.56 -0.34 4.53
C THR A 74 -6.53 1.06 5.13
N SER A 75 -6.46 1.15 6.47
CA SER A 75 -6.24 2.38 7.24
C SER A 75 -4.95 2.25 8.06
N LEU A 76 -4.40 3.37 8.52
CA LEU A 76 -3.36 3.36 9.54
C LEU A 76 -3.99 3.47 10.92
N MET A 77 -3.57 2.62 11.84
CA MET A 77 -3.71 2.89 13.27
C MET A 77 -2.46 3.64 13.71
N ILE A 78 -2.66 4.79 14.35
CA ILE A 78 -1.59 5.63 14.88
C ILE A 78 -1.82 5.78 16.37
N VAL A 79 -0.79 5.48 17.16
CA VAL A 79 -0.75 5.76 18.60
C VAL A 79 0.39 6.72 18.84
N TYR A 80 0.15 7.85 19.51
CA TYR A 80 1.18 8.86 19.75
C TYR A 80 0.93 9.62 21.06
N GLY A 81 2.01 9.86 21.81
CA GLY A 81 2.06 10.74 22.98
C GLY A 81 3.27 11.67 22.88
N ARG A 82 3.18 12.87 23.48
CA ARG A 82 4.29 13.85 23.48
C ARG A 82 5.42 13.49 24.45
N THR A 83 5.21 12.50 25.30
CA THR A 83 6.16 11.98 26.28
C THR A 83 6.38 10.48 26.03
N GLU A 84 7.35 9.88 26.71
CA GLU A 84 7.52 8.43 26.70
C GLU A 84 6.45 7.69 27.54
N SER A 85 5.64 8.42 28.31
CA SER A 85 4.58 7.84 29.15
C SER A 85 3.49 7.21 28.28
N ALA A 86 2.98 6.06 28.71
CA ALA A 86 1.86 5.41 28.06
C ALA A 86 0.53 6.16 28.30
N ASP A 87 0.42 6.88 29.42
CA ASP A 87 -0.83 7.52 29.85
C ASP A 87 -1.24 8.71 28.97
N ASP A 88 -0.26 9.35 28.31
CA ASP A 88 -0.48 10.51 27.44
C ASP A 88 -0.75 10.10 25.97
N ARG A 89 -0.81 8.79 25.68
CA ARG A 89 -0.94 8.30 24.31
C ARG A 89 -2.38 8.41 23.83
N GLN A 90 -2.56 9.07 22.70
CA GLN A 90 -3.80 9.10 21.95
C GLN A 90 -3.71 8.14 20.76
N ALA A 91 -4.84 7.54 20.40
CA ALA A 91 -4.93 6.62 19.27
C ALA A 91 -5.97 7.08 18.26
N GLY A 92 -5.70 6.88 16.97
CA GLY A 92 -6.64 7.24 15.91
C GLY A 92 -6.43 6.44 14.62
N LEU A 93 -7.51 6.30 13.86
CA LEU A 93 -7.49 5.71 12.52
C LEU A 93 -7.34 6.79 11.46
N CYS A 94 -6.34 6.65 10.60
CA CYS A 94 -6.08 7.54 9.47
C CYS A 94 -6.26 6.75 8.17
N ALA A 95 -7.36 7.00 7.45
CA ALA A 95 -7.58 6.41 6.13
C ALA A 95 -6.69 7.07 5.06
N ALA A 96 -6.56 6.43 3.89
CA ALA A 96 -5.71 6.94 2.82
C ALA A 96 -6.16 8.34 2.37
N GLY A 97 -5.20 9.28 2.29
CA GLY A 97 -5.46 10.67 1.94
C GLY A 97 -6.11 11.51 3.05
N GLN A 98 -6.44 10.91 4.20
CA GLN A 98 -7.02 11.62 5.34
C GLN A 98 -5.93 12.19 6.26
N THR A 99 -6.39 13.07 7.13
CA THR A 99 -5.59 13.72 8.16
C THR A 99 -6.26 13.52 9.52
N ILE A 100 -5.47 13.18 10.53
CA ILE A 100 -5.91 13.14 11.93
C ILE A 100 -4.97 13.95 12.80
N THR A 101 -5.43 14.40 13.96
CA THR A 101 -4.60 15.11 14.94
C THR A 101 -4.60 14.33 16.25
N LEU A 102 -3.41 14.03 16.76
CA LEU A 102 -3.20 13.34 18.05
C LEU A 102 -2.16 14.14 18.84
N SER A 103 -2.49 14.52 20.06
CA SER A 103 -1.60 15.25 20.98
C SER A 103 -0.95 16.47 20.32
N GLU A 104 -1.79 17.28 19.64
CA GLU A 104 -1.41 18.49 18.88
C GLU A 104 -0.51 18.26 17.65
N VAL A 105 -0.21 17.01 17.32
CA VAL A 105 0.53 16.62 16.12
C VAL A 105 -0.44 16.15 15.05
N THR A 106 -0.29 16.68 13.83
CA THR A 106 -1.14 16.35 12.70
C THR A 106 -0.47 15.32 11.81
N PHE A 107 -1.21 14.27 11.45
CA PHE A 107 -0.76 13.13 10.67
C PHE A 107 -1.60 13.02 9.40
N THR A 108 -0.96 13.08 8.23
CA THR A 108 -1.61 12.90 6.93
C THR A 108 -1.01 11.72 6.20
N TRP A 109 -1.81 10.70 5.90
CA TRP A 109 -1.33 9.55 5.15
C TRP A 109 -1.49 9.77 3.64
N ARG A 110 -0.37 9.83 2.93
CA ARG A 110 -0.33 9.91 1.47
C ARG A 110 0.04 8.55 0.90
N THR A 111 -0.94 7.86 0.31
CA THR A 111 -0.67 6.68 -0.51
C THR A 111 -0.36 7.15 -1.93
N VAL A 112 0.72 6.63 -2.51
CA VAL A 112 0.86 6.71 -3.97
C VAL A 112 -0.10 5.68 -4.51
N VAL A 113 -1.28 6.13 -4.96
CA VAL A 113 -2.04 5.32 -5.92
C VAL A 113 -1.15 5.30 -7.15
N ALA A 114 -0.38 4.22 -7.33
CA ALA A 114 0.35 4.04 -8.56
C ALA A 114 -0.67 4.23 -9.69
N PRO A 115 -0.45 5.15 -10.65
CA PRO A 115 -1.29 5.18 -11.83
C PRO A 115 -1.24 3.76 -12.39
N GLN A 116 -2.39 3.12 -12.58
CA GLN A 116 -2.42 1.81 -13.21
C GLN A 116 -1.57 1.93 -14.45
N ALA A 117 -0.46 1.21 -14.49
CA ALA A 117 0.42 1.22 -15.65
C ALA A 117 -0.48 0.86 -16.82
N ARG A 118 -0.82 1.85 -17.67
CA ARG A 118 -1.48 1.56 -18.93
C ARG A 118 -0.53 0.59 -19.60
N VAL A 119 -0.99 -0.64 -19.80
CA VAL A 119 -0.30 -1.62 -20.64
C VAL A 119 0.16 -0.85 -21.87
N PRO A 120 1.47 -0.84 -22.20
CA PRO A 120 1.92 -0.18 -23.42
C PRO A 120 1.09 -0.76 -24.57
N GLN A 121 0.20 0.05 -25.13
CA GLN A 121 -0.62 -0.41 -26.24
C GLN A 121 0.35 -0.70 -27.38
N PRO A 122 0.31 -1.90 -27.99
CA PRO A 122 1.14 -2.18 -29.15
C PRO A 122 0.82 -1.12 -30.20
N ARG A 123 1.84 -0.35 -30.57
CA ARG A 123 1.74 0.63 -31.66
C ARG A 123 1.39 -0.15 -32.92
N THR A 124 0.22 0.11 -33.50
CA THR A 124 -0.14 -0.47 -34.80
C THR A 124 0.96 -0.10 -35.79
N ALA A 125 1.65 -1.09 -36.33
CA ALA A 125 2.64 -0.88 -37.35
C ALA A 125 1.96 -0.20 -38.55
N ILE A 126 2.51 0.90 -39.03
CA ILE A 126 2.08 1.49 -40.30
C ILE A 126 2.46 0.48 -41.38
N THR A 127 1.46 -0.14 -41.99
CA THR A 127 1.63 -1.00 -43.15
C THR A 127 2.12 -0.13 -44.30
N GLY A 128 3.42 -0.19 -44.62
CA GLY A 128 3.96 0.58 -45.75
C GLY A 128 5.44 0.97 -45.70
N VAL A 129 6.22 0.55 -44.70
CA VAL A 129 7.67 0.81 -44.75
C VAL A 129 8.36 -0.28 -45.57
N PRO A 130 9.07 0.05 -46.67
CA PRO A 130 9.78 -0.94 -47.46
C PRO A 130 10.86 -1.58 -46.59
N ARG A 131 10.83 -2.92 -46.50
CA ARG A 131 11.88 -3.68 -45.82
C ARG A 131 13.18 -3.46 -46.59
N THR A 132 14.12 -2.73 -46.01
CA THR A 132 15.48 -2.64 -46.52
C THR A 132 16.04 -4.07 -46.53
N LEU A 133 16.30 -4.59 -47.72
CA LEU A 133 17.01 -5.85 -47.95
C LEU A 133 18.36 -5.78 -47.25
N ARG A 134 18.45 -6.39 -46.07
CA ARG A 134 19.71 -6.61 -45.38
C ARG A 134 20.49 -7.67 -46.17
N LEU A 135 21.47 -7.23 -46.95
CA LEU A 135 22.46 -8.12 -47.55
C LEU A 135 23.22 -8.85 -46.43
N PRO A 136 23.44 -10.17 -46.52
CA PRO A 136 24.27 -10.89 -45.56
C PRO A 136 25.74 -10.43 -45.68
N PRO A 137 26.49 -10.34 -44.57
CA PRO A 137 27.90 -10.00 -44.63
C PRO A 137 28.71 -11.13 -45.29
N PRO A 138 29.78 -10.81 -46.05
CA PRO A 138 30.63 -11.83 -46.66
C PRO A 138 31.37 -12.65 -45.60
N ARG A 139 31.39 -13.97 -45.81
CA ARG A 139 32.03 -14.97 -44.93
C ARG A 139 33.56 -14.85 -45.07
N ALA A 140 34.25 -14.42 -44.01
CA ALA A 140 35.70 -14.48 -43.95
C ALA A 140 36.16 -15.94 -43.72
N THR A 141 36.93 -16.49 -44.67
CA THR A 141 37.68 -17.74 -44.51
C THR A 141 38.99 -17.45 -43.77
N ASN A 142 39.15 -18.01 -42.57
CA ASN A 142 40.42 -17.98 -41.84
C ASN A 142 41.35 -19.06 -42.40
N THR A 143 42.44 -18.66 -43.05
CA THR A 143 43.60 -19.52 -43.31
C THR A 143 44.51 -19.53 -42.09
N ARG A 144 44.65 -20.72 -41.50
CA ARG A 144 45.58 -21.05 -40.43
C ARG A 144 46.98 -21.22 -41.03
N THR A 145 47.97 -20.53 -40.48
CA THR A 145 49.41 -20.84 -40.67
C THR A 145 49.92 -21.61 -39.46
#